data_AF-A0A3C1T6Y0-F1
#
_entry.id   AF-A0A3C1T6Y0-F1
#
_cell.length_a   1.000
_cell.length_b   1.000
_cell.length_c   1.000
_cell.angle_alpha   90.00
_cell.angle_beta   90.00
_cell.angle_gamma   90.00
#
_symmetry.space_group_name_H-M   'P 1'
#
loop_
_entity.id
_entity.type
_entity.pdbx_description
1 polymer ?
#
loop_
_entity_poly.entity_id
_entity_poly.type
_entity_poly.pdbx_seq_one_letter_code
_entity_poly.pdbx_strand_id
1 'polypeptide(L)' 'MVVYNLRILALILLATLLGYLTHLFIKNKINPRASAFSFLVYLIAHFATIVIWVFLFGLVLIRFKNWFLTK' A
#
# COMPACT_ATOMS: atom_id res chain seq x y z
N MET A 1 18.97 19.88 -3.74
CA MET A 1 19.12 18.40 -3.77
C MET A 1 18.66 17.72 -2.48
N VAL A 2 19.11 18.14 -1.29
CA VAL A 2 18.79 17.48 0.00
C VAL A 2 17.27 17.34 0.28
N VAL A 3 16.47 18.37 0.01
CA VAL A 3 15.01 18.36 0.24
C VAL A 3 14.27 17.35 -0.65
N TYR A 4 14.75 17.09 -1.87
CA TYR A 4 14.13 16.14 -2.79
C TYR A 4 14.31 14.70 -2.28
N ASN A 5 15.49 14.39 -1.74
CA ASN A 5 15.78 13.09 -1.15
C ASN A 5 14.94 12.81 0.11
N LEU A 6 14.71 13.83 0.94
CA LEU A 6 13.87 13.69 2.14
C LEU A 6 12.39 13.41 1.80
N ARG A 7 11.85 14.04 0.75
CA ARG A 7 10.47 13.78 0.30
C ARG A 7 10.30 12.36 -0.22
N ILE A 8 11.24 11.88 -1.04
CA ILE A 8 11.22 10.50 -1.55
C ILE A 8 11.36 9.51 -0.41
N LEU A 9 12.28 9.75 0.54
CA LEU A 9 12.44 8.90 1.72
C LEU A 9 11.15 8.81 2.55
N ALA A 10 10.48 9.94 2.78
CA ALA A 10 9.21 9.97 3.50
C ALA A 10 8.11 9.17 2.79
N LEU A 11 8.04 9.24 1.45
CA LEU A 11 7.10 8.45 0.65
C LEU A 11 7.39 6.95 0.72
N ILE A 12 8.66 6.56 0.68
CA ILE A 12 9.08 5.15 0.84
C ILE A 12 8.68 4.64 2.22
N LEU A 13 9.02 5.39 3.29
CA LEU A 13 8.66 5.02 4.66
C LEU A 13 7.15 4.88 4.84
N LEU A 14 6.37 5.81 4.27
CA LEU A 14 4.91 5.75 4.32
C LEU A 14 4.38 4.52 3.57
N ALA A 15 4.89 4.23 2.37
CA ALA A 15 4.49 3.05 1.60
C ALA A 15 4.83 1.75 2.34
N THR A 16 6.01 1.66 2.95
CA THR A 16 6.42 0.51 3.77
C THR A 16 5.53 0.34 4.99
N LEU A 17 5.20 1.43 5.69
CA LEU A 17 4.30 1.41 6.85
C LEU A 17 2.90 0.91 6.46
N LEU A 18 2.32 1.44 5.39
CA LEU A 18 1.00 1.02 4.90
C LEU A 18 0.98 -0.44 4.45
N GLY A 19 2.03 -0.88 3.76
CA GLY A 19 2.22 -2.29 3.41
C GLY A 19 2.25 -3.19 4.65
N TYR A 20 3.00 -2.79 5.68
CA TYR A 20 3.09 -3.54 6.95
C TYR A 20 1.76 -3.59 7.70
N LEU A 21 1.04 -2.46 7.81
CA LEU A 21 -0.28 -2.42 8.45
C LEU A 21 -1.28 -3.33 7.75
N THR A 22 -1.22 -3.36 6.42
CA THR A 22 -2.08 -4.23 5.61
C THR A 22 -1.75 -5.70 5.80
N HIS A 23 -0.46 -6.04 5.86
CA HIS A 23 -0.01 -7.37 6.21
C HIS A 23 -0.53 -7.80 7.59
N LEU A 24 -0.40 -6.95 8.61
CA LEU A 24 -0.91 -7.22 9.95
C LEU A 24 -2.43 -7.45 9.94
N PHE A 25 -3.17 -6.60 9.21
CA PHE A 25 -4.61 -6.75 9.06
C PHE A 25 -4.99 -8.10 8.43
N ILE A 26 -4.34 -8.48 7.32
CA ILE A 26 -4.60 -9.75 6.64
C ILE A 26 -4.25 -10.94 7.54
N LYS A 27 -3.07 -10.91 8.18
CA LYS A 27 -2.59 -11.99 9.07
C LYS A 27 -3.53 -12.21 10.26
N ASN A 28 -4.13 -11.15 10.80
CA ASN A 28 -5.08 -11.25 11.91
C ASN A 28 -6.44 -11.82 11.48
N LYS A 29 -6.77 -11.79 10.18
CA LYS A 29 -8.05 -12.25 9.64
C LYS A 29 -7.97 -13.63 9.00
N ILE A 30 -6.84 -13.97 8.38
CA ILE A 30 -6.66 -15.20 7.63
C ILE A 30 -5.47 -15.95 8.22
N ASN A 31 -5.72 -17.15 8.74
CA ASN A 31 -4.66 -18.06 9.16
C ASN A 31 -4.20 -18.92 7.96
N PRO A 32 -3.04 -18.64 7.34
CA PRO A 32 -2.58 -19.37 6.17
C PRO A 32 -2.18 -20.81 6.46
N ARG A 33 -2.00 -21.18 7.75
CA ARG A 33 -1.60 -22.54 8.15
C ARG A 33 -2.78 -23.47 8.40
N ALA A 34 -4.01 -22.95 8.36
CA ALA A 34 -5.21 -23.73 8.65
C ALA A 34 -5.56 -24.71 7.51
N SER A 35 -5.37 -24.31 6.25
CA SER A 35 -5.62 -25.15 5.08
C SER A 35 -4.96 -24.60 3.82
N ALA A 36 -4.82 -25.43 2.78
CA ALA A 36 -4.33 -24.99 1.46
C ALA A 36 -5.21 -23.90 0.84
N PHE A 37 -6.53 -23.97 1.04
CA PHE A 37 -7.46 -22.93 0.60
C PHE A 37 -7.23 -21.62 1.36
N SER A 38 -7.06 -21.67 2.68
CA SER A 38 -6.74 -20.49 3.50
C SER A 38 -5.40 -19.85 3.09
N PHE A 39 -4.41 -20.66 2.70
CA PHE A 39 -3.16 -20.17 2.13
C PHE A 39 -3.38 -19.45 0.79
N LEU A 40 -4.18 -20.01 -0.11
CA LEU A 40 -4.52 -19.36 -1.39
C LEU A 40 -5.25 -18.03 -1.18
N VAL A 41 -6.24 -17.98 -0.29
CA VAL A 41 -6.96 -16.74 0.04
C VAL A 41 -6.02 -15.71 0.65
N TYR A 42 -5.10 -16.14 1.54
CA TYR A 42 -4.07 -15.28 2.10
C TYR A 42 -3.17 -14.66 1.01
N LEU A 43 -2.76 -15.47 0.03
CA LEU A 43 -1.92 -15.04 -1.09
C LEU A 43 -2.66 -14.02 -1.98
N ILE A 44 -3.90 -14.34 -2.36
CA ILE A 44 -4.75 -13.47 -3.19
C ILE A 44 -5.00 -12.14 -2.49
N ALA A 45 -5.27 -12.15 -1.18
CA ALA A 45 -5.46 -10.93 -0.40
C ALA A 45 -4.21 -10.02 -0.41
N HIS A 46 -3.01 -10.61 -0.34
CA HIS A 46 -1.76 -9.84 -0.44
C HIS A 46 -1.55 -9.27 -1.85
N PHE A 47 -1.84 -10.03 -2.91
CA PHE A 47 -1.76 -9.50 -4.27
C PHE A 47 -2.77 -8.39 -4.54
N ALA A 48 -4.02 -8.57 -4.10
CA ALA A 48 -5.07 -7.57 -4.25
C ALA A 48 -4.70 -6.26 -3.55
N THR A 49 -4.07 -6.34 -2.37
CA THR A 49 -3.68 -5.14 -1.63
C THR A 49 -2.56 -4.35 -2.28
N ILE A 50 -1.64 -5.00 -3.00
CA ILE A 50 -0.65 -4.28 -3.84
C ILE A 50 -1.37 -3.43 -4.89
N VAL A 51 -2.33 -4.01 -5.62
CA VAL A 51 -3.10 -3.30 -6.66
C VAL A 51 -3.89 -2.13 -6.07
N ILE A 52 -4.57 -2.36 -4.94
CA ILE A 52 -5.32 -1.33 -4.22
C ILE A 52 -4.41 -0.18 -3.80
N TRP A 53 -3.24 -0.47 -3.22
CA TRP A 53 -2.32 0.58 -2.77
C TRP A 53 -1.74 1.38 -3.92
N VAL A 54 -1.32 0.72 -5.01
CA VAL A 54 -0.82 1.41 -6.21
C VAL A 54 -1.90 2.33 -6.79
N PHE A 55 -3.14 1.85 -6.86
CA PHE A 55 -4.28 2.65 -7.31
C PHE A 55 -4.56 3.86 -6.41
N LEU A 56 -4.61 3.66 -5.08
CA LEU A 56 -4.84 4.73 -4.11
C LEU A 56 -3.72 5.77 -4.14
N PHE A 57 -2.46 5.35 -4.20
CA PHE A 57 -1.33 6.27 -4.35
C PHE A 57 -1.41 7.07 -5.66
N GLY A 58 -1.76 6.41 -6.77
CA GLY A 58 -2.00 7.07 -8.06
C GLY A 58 -3.11 8.12 -7.97
N LEU A 59 -4.26 7.79 -7.37
CA LEU A 59 -5.36 8.72 -7.15
C LEU A 59 -4.94 9.92 -6.30
N VAL A 60 -4.20 9.69 -5.21
CA VAL A 60 -3.70 10.75 -4.33
C VAL A 60 -2.78 11.67 -5.11
N LEU A 61 -1.81 11.13 -5.86
CA LEU A 61 -0.89 11.92 -6.67
C LEU A 61 -1.61 12.74 -7.75
N ILE A 62 -2.56 12.14 -8.46
CA ILE A 62 -3.37 12.85 -9.48
C ILE A 62 -4.21 13.96 -8.83
N ARG A 63 -4.85 13.69 -7.68
CA ARG A 63 -5.68 14.67 -6.98
C ARG A 63 -4.84 15.84 -6.46
N PHE A 64 -3.65 15.57 -5.91
CA PHE A 64 -2.71 16.63 -5.51
C PHE A 64 -2.22 17.44 -6.71
N LYS A 65 -1.88 16.79 -7.83
CA LYS A 65 -1.48 17.47 -9.07
C LYS A 65 -2.59 18.38 -9.58
N ASN A 66 -3.83 17.88 -9.66
CA ASN A 66 -4.96 18.66 -10.16
C ASN A 66 -5.28 19.84 -9.24
N TRP A 67 -5.23 19.65 -7.92
CA TRP A 67 -5.46 20.74 -6.95
C TRP A 67 -4.40 21.85 -7.04
N PHE A 68 -3.16 21.52 -7.38
CA PHE A 68 -2.09 22.49 -7.64
C PHE A 68 -2.23 23.23 -8.98
N LEU A 69 -2.90 22.64 -9.97
CA LEU A 69 -3.11 23.23 -11.30
C LEU A 69 -4.40 24.06 -11.40
N THR A 70 -5.33 23.90 -10.46
CA THR A 70 -6.59 24.67 -10.39
C THR A 70 -6.54 25.83 -9.38
N LYS A 71 -5.40 26.05 -8.74
CA LYS A 71 -5.08 27.26 -7.97
C LYS A 71 -4.01 28.04 -8.71
#